data_AF-A1AXB8-F1
#
_entry.id   AF-A1AXB8-F1
#
_cell.length_a   1.000
_cell.length_b   1.000
_cell.length_c   1.000
_cell.angle_alpha   90.00
_cell.angle_beta   90.00
_cell.angle_gamma   90.00
#
_symmetry.space_group_name_H-M   'P 1'
#
loop_
_entity.id
_entity.type
_entity.pdbx_description
1 polymer ?
#
loop_
_entity_poly.entity_id
_entity_poly.type
_entity_poly.pdbx_seq_one_letter_code
_entity_poly.pdbx_strand_id
1 'polypeptide(L)'
;MSNIRFEQIEGKSLGFYILVAGLLILILTALGSAYYMEHHGHFVTGMNNRIVWGMPHVFALFLIVAASGALNVASISSVFNKKLYKPLSRLSGLVALSLLAGGLMILVLDLGRPDRLIIAMTEYNFKSIFAWNIILYNGFFVVVAVYLWLLFERRMNKFSRKAGLIAFGWRLILTTGTGSIFGFLVAKQAYDAVIMAPMFIIMSFAFGLAFFILILIVSYQWTNRLLGDAVVNRLSNLLGVFVAAVMYFVTIYHLGSLYLAENMGIESFILFDGSIYTKLFWYGQIILGGLIPIVLIYHPTTKGNRSMLGLASVLIIIGGLIQLYVIIIGGQEYPMELFPGKEILEGYGGIAQYSASLPEIFLSIGGIALAIIVVTFLVKFLAFLPESLADDVADPHYKS
;
A
#
# COMPACT_ATOMS: atom_id res chain seq x y z
N MET A 1 -33.38 -2.70 5.27
CA MET A 1 -32.10 -3.32 5.70
C MET A 1 -32.28 -3.70 7.14
N SER A 2 -32.18 -5.00 7.44
CA SER A 2 -32.09 -5.51 8.80
C SER A 2 -30.98 -4.77 9.55
N ASN A 3 -31.14 -4.58 10.86
CA ASN A 3 -30.10 -3.96 11.69
C ASN A 3 -28.85 -4.85 11.66
N ILE A 4 -27.87 -4.49 10.83
CA ILE A 4 -26.59 -5.19 10.77
C ILE A 4 -25.90 -5.01 12.13
N ARG A 5 -25.82 -6.11 12.88
CA ARG A 5 -25.13 -6.17 14.16
C ARG A 5 -23.63 -6.30 13.91
N PHE A 6 -22.85 -5.63 14.75
CA PHE A 6 -21.40 -5.75 14.75
C PHE A 6 -21.01 -6.46 16.03
N GLU A 7 -20.16 -7.47 15.90
CA GLU A 7 -19.77 -8.31 17.01
C GLU A 7 -18.25 -8.45 17.07
N GLN A 8 -17.74 -8.58 18.29
CA GLN A 8 -16.34 -8.90 18.56
C GLN A 8 -16.07 -10.38 18.23
N ILE A 9 -14.81 -10.73 18.01
CA ILE A 9 -14.39 -12.13 17.88
C ILE A 9 -13.92 -12.62 19.25
N GLU A 10 -14.29 -13.84 19.65
CA GLU A 10 -13.84 -14.43 20.93
C GLU A 10 -12.31 -14.57 21.02
N GLY A 11 -11.65 -14.93 19.91
CA GLY A 11 -10.19 -14.97 19.80
C GLY A 11 -9.53 -15.97 20.75
N LYS A 12 -10.14 -17.15 20.90
CA LYS A 12 -9.67 -18.26 21.78
C LYS A 12 -9.17 -19.49 21.00
N SER A 13 -9.20 -19.48 19.67
CA SER A 13 -8.80 -20.63 18.87
C SER A 13 -7.28 -20.83 18.90
N LEU A 14 -6.83 -22.08 18.78
CA LEU A 14 -5.41 -22.41 18.69
C LEU A 14 -4.74 -21.73 17.48
N GLY A 15 -5.45 -21.64 16.35
CA GLY A 15 -4.99 -20.91 15.17
C GLY A 15 -4.76 -19.41 15.41
N PHE A 16 -5.59 -18.77 16.25
CA PHE A 16 -5.39 -17.37 16.64
C PHE A 16 -4.08 -17.19 17.42
N TYR A 17 -3.81 -18.06 18.40
CA TYR A 17 -2.57 -17.99 19.18
C TYR A 17 -1.33 -18.24 18.33
N ILE A 18 -1.37 -19.22 17.42
CA ILE A 18 -0.26 -19.48 16.48
C ILE A 18 0.00 -18.27 15.59
N LEU A 19 -1.06 -17.67 15.04
CA LEU A 19 -0.94 -16.47 14.21
C LEU A 19 -0.29 -15.32 14.98
N VAL A 20 -0.81 -15.02 16.17
CA VAL A 20 -0.29 -13.93 17.00
C VAL A 20 1.17 -14.18 17.39
N ALA A 21 1.52 -15.42 17.80
CA ALA A 21 2.89 -15.78 18.13
C ALA A 21 3.83 -15.63 16.91
N GLY A 22 3.42 -16.10 15.73
CA GLY A 22 4.18 -15.95 14.50
C GLY A 22 4.40 -14.48 14.10
N LEU A 23 3.35 -13.65 14.19
CA LEU A 23 3.45 -12.22 13.91
C LEU A 23 4.36 -11.49 14.92
N LEU A 24 4.27 -11.85 16.21
CA LEU A 24 5.16 -11.29 17.24
C LEU A 24 6.62 -11.65 16.98
N ILE A 25 6.92 -12.89 16.58
CA ILE A 25 8.29 -13.28 16.22
C ILE A 25 8.80 -12.43 15.05
N LEU A 26 7.99 -12.21 14.01
CA LEU A 26 8.39 -11.35 12.89
C LEU A 26 8.64 -9.90 13.31
N ILE A 27 7.80 -9.35 14.19
CA ILE A 27 7.99 -7.99 14.73
C ILE A 27 9.26 -7.91 15.58
N LEU A 28 9.52 -8.89 16.44
CA LEU A 28 10.73 -8.93 17.26
C LEU A 28 11.99 -9.04 16.39
N THR A 29 11.97 -9.85 15.34
CA THR A 29 13.07 -9.95 14.37
C THR A 29 13.29 -8.62 13.62
N ALA A 30 12.21 -7.92 13.27
CA ALA A 30 12.29 -6.60 12.64
C ALA A 30 12.89 -5.55 13.59
N LEU A 31 12.47 -5.54 14.86
CA LEU A 31 13.05 -4.67 15.89
C LEU A 31 14.53 -4.98 16.15
N GLY A 32 14.91 -6.26 16.17
CA GLY A 32 16.31 -6.68 16.27
C GLY A 32 17.14 -6.25 15.06
N SER A 33 16.54 -6.28 13.86
CA SER A 33 17.18 -5.81 12.63
C SER A 33 17.38 -4.30 12.64
N ALA A 34 16.38 -3.54 13.08
CA ALA A 34 16.49 -2.09 13.27
C ALA A 34 17.59 -1.73 14.29
N TYR A 35 17.60 -2.39 15.43
CA TYR A 35 18.63 -2.21 16.46
C TYR A 35 20.04 -2.51 15.92
N TYR A 36 20.19 -3.58 15.12
CA TYR A 36 21.45 -3.94 14.48
C TYR A 36 21.93 -2.86 13.50
N MET A 37 21.04 -2.35 12.64
CA MET A 37 21.34 -1.28 11.69
C MET A 37 21.65 0.06 12.38
N GLU A 38 20.96 0.38 13.48
CA GLU A 38 21.25 1.57 14.28
C GLU A 38 22.64 1.50 14.93
N HIS A 39 23.01 0.35 15.52
CA HIS A 39 24.27 0.20 16.26
C HIS A 39 25.50 0.11 15.36
N HIS A 40 25.40 -0.60 14.24
CA HIS A 40 26.51 -0.77 13.32
C HIS A 40 26.52 0.33 12.25
N GLY A 41 25.40 1.00 12.02
CA GLY A 41 25.22 1.97 10.96
C GLY A 41 24.80 1.32 9.64
N HIS A 42 24.27 2.13 8.73
CA HIS A 42 23.66 1.69 7.47
C HIS A 42 24.60 0.99 6.48
N PHE A 43 25.91 0.93 6.75
CA PHE A 43 26.84 0.19 5.91
C PHE A 43 26.59 -1.33 5.93
N VAL A 44 25.86 -1.85 6.93
CA VAL A 44 25.45 -3.27 6.99
C VAL A 44 24.30 -3.61 6.02
N THR A 45 23.71 -2.59 5.40
CA THR A 45 22.63 -2.74 4.42
C THR A 45 23.20 -2.90 3.00
N GLY A 46 22.34 -3.21 2.04
CA GLY A 46 22.68 -3.15 0.62
C GLY A 46 22.76 -1.73 0.05
N MET A 47 22.34 -0.73 0.82
CA MET A 47 22.30 0.67 0.40
C MET A 47 23.70 1.26 0.27
N ASN A 48 23.84 2.28 -0.58
CA ASN A 48 25.08 2.98 -0.82
C ASN A 48 24.82 4.46 -1.16
N ASN A 49 25.88 5.22 -1.45
CA ASN A 49 25.76 6.65 -1.73
C ASN A 49 24.93 7.00 -2.98
N ARG A 50 24.63 6.04 -3.84
CA ARG A 50 23.77 6.21 -5.04
C ARG A 50 22.36 5.66 -4.83
N ILE A 51 22.27 4.56 -4.10
CA ILE A 51 21.03 3.84 -3.78
C ILE A 51 20.79 4.03 -2.29
N VAL A 52 20.21 5.18 -1.98
CA VAL A 52 19.96 5.63 -0.60
C VAL A 52 18.65 5.07 -0.05
N TRP A 53 17.77 4.57 -0.92
CA TRP A 53 16.52 3.94 -0.55
C TRP A 53 16.51 2.48 -1.00
N GLY A 54 16.65 1.57 -0.05
CA GLY A 54 16.58 0.12 -0.26
C GLY A 54 15.18 -0.47 -0.07
N MET A 55 15.14 -1.76 0.26
CA MET A 55 13.91 -2.55 0.45
C MET A 55 12.97 -2.01 1.54
N PRO A 56 13.46 -1.48 2.68
CA PRO A 56 12.58 -0.90 3.70
C PRO A 56 11.70 0.22 3.13
N HIS A 57 12.27 1.07 2.27
CA HIS A 57 11.55 2.16 1.63
C HIS A 57 10.48 1.66 0.65
N VAL A 58 10.78 0.60 -0.12
CA VAL A 58 9.80 -0.04 -1.02
C VAL A 58 8.58 -0.53 -0.23
N PHE A 59 8.81 -1.28 0.85
CA PHE A 59 7.73 -1.82 1.68
C PHE A 59 6.98 -0.74 2.44
N ALA A 60 7.69 0.24 2.99
CA ALA A 60 7.09 1.35 3.72
C ALA A 60 6.13 2.15 2.84
N LEU A 61 6.60 2.56 1.65
CA LEU A 61 5.78 3.32 0.72
C LEU A 61 4.64 2.49 0.15
N PHE A 62 4.87 1.20 -0.11
CA PHE A 62 3.81 0.29 -0.50
C PHE A 62 2.69 0.24 0.54
N LEU A 63 3.03 0.09 1.82
CA LEU A 63 2.07 0.06 2.92
C LEU A 63 1.35 1.40 3.11
N ILE A 64 2.04 2.53 2.99
CA ILE A 64 1.44 3.88 3.08
C ILE A 64 0.44 4.11 1.93
N VAL A 65 0.83 3.74 0.71
CA VAL A 65 -0.02 3.85 -0.49
C VAL A 65 -1.22 2.89 -0.38
N ALA A 66 -1.00 1.66 0.05
CA ALA A 66 -2.06 0.70 0.29
C ALA A 66 -3.02 1.13 1.41
N ALA A 67 -2.51 1.74 2.49
CA ALA A 67 -3.30 2.29 3.58
C ALA A 67 -4.32 3.32 3.10
N SER A 68 -3.86 4.27 2.30
CA SER A 68 -4.70 5.23 1.61
C SER A 68 -5.77 4.54 0.76
N GLY A 69 -5.37 3.55 -0.05
CA GLY A 69 -6.29 2.76 -0.86
C GLY A 69 -7.37 2.01 -0.09
N ALA A 70 -7.01 1.39 1.04
CA ALA A 70 -7.91 0.57 1.84
C ALA A 70 -9.09 1.38 2.40
N LEU A 71 -8.88 2.68 2.68
CA LEU A 71 -9.93 3.60 3.12
C LEU A 71 -10.97 3.91 2.02
N ASN A 72 -10.69 3.59 0.75
CA ASN A 72 -11.61 3.86 -0.35
C ASN A 72 -12.95 3.12 -0.18
N VAL A 73 -12.93 1.89 0.36
CA VAL A 73 -14.15 1.12 0.61
C VAL A 73 -15.10 1.87 1.56
N ALA A 74 -14.57 2.46 2.63
CA ALA A 74 -15.33 3.32 3.53
C ALA A 74 -15.77 4.63 2.85
N SER A 75 -14.91 5.22 2.03
CA SER A 75 -15.19 6.47 1.31
C SER A 75 -16.36 6.29 0.33
N ILE A 76 -16.42 5.15 -0.38
CA ILE A 76 -17.52 4.85 -1.30
C ILE A 76 -18.87 4.80 -0.59
N SER A 77 -18.89 4.29 0.64
CA SER A 77 -20.11 4.29 1.44
C SER A 77 -20.51 5.70 1.88
N SER A 78 -19.61 6.41 2.57
CA SER A 78 -19.96 7.65 3.26
C SER A 78 -20.08 8.85 2.31
N VAL A 79 -19.27 8.91 1.26
CA VAL A 79 -19.24 10.03 0.31
C VAL A 79 -20.26 9.82 -0.80
N PHE A 80 -20.23 8.65 -1.47
CA PHE A 80 -21.12 8.34 -2.60
C PHE A 80 -22.45 7.69 -2.18
N ASN A 81 -22.71 7.57 -0.87
CA ASN A 81 -23.94 7.05 -0.28
C ASN A 81 -24.32 5.65 -0.78
N LYS A 82 -23.34 4.80 -1.10
CA LYS A 82 -23.57 3.43 -1.55
C LYS A 82 -23.78 2.53 -0.34
N LYS A 83 -25.05 2.16 -0.10
CA LYS A 83 -25.49 1.39 1.08
C LYS A 83 -24.76 0.06 1.28
N LEU A 84 -24.43 -0.64 0.20
CA LEU A 84 -23.74 -1.94 0.24
C LEU A 84 -22.35 -1.88 0.89
N TYR A 85 -21.65 -0.73 0.81
CA TYR A 85 -20.31 -0.56 1.39
C TYR A 85 -20.33 -0.07 2.85
N LYS A 86 -21.51 0.28 3.38
CA LYS A 86 -21.65 0.82 4.74
C LYS A 86 -21.18 -0.15 5.83
N PRO A 87 -21.52 -1.44 5.77
CA PRO A 87 -21.07 -2.41 6.76
C PRO A 87 -19.54 -2.61 6.75
N LEU A 88 -18.92 -2.38 5.60
CA LEU A 88 -17.47 -2.55 5.38
C LEU A 88 -16.64 -1.35 5.87
N SER A 89 -17.28 -0.22 6.18
CA SER A 89 -16.59 1.04 6.44
C SER A 89 -15.70 1.01 7.69
N ARG A 90 -16.11 0.27 8.74
CA ARG A 90 -15.32 0.13 9.97
C ARG A 90 -14.04 -0.68 9.72
N LEU A 91 -14.17 -1.84 9.07
CA LEU A 91 -13.02 -2.66 8.71
C LEU A 91 -12.07 -1.90 7.77
N SER A 92 -12.61 -1.19 6.78
CA SER A 92 -11.83 -0.39 5.83
C SER A 92 -10.99 0.69 6.52
N GLY A 93 -11.55 1.42 7.48
CA GLY A 93 -10.78 2.39 8.27
C GLY A 93 -9.71 1.74 9.15
N LEU A 94 -10.01 0.57 9.76
CA LEU A 94 -9.04 -0.18 10.56
C LEU A 94 -7.85 -0.66 9.72
N VAL A 95 -8.12 -1.27 8.56
CA VAL A 95 -7.08 -1.73 7.64
C VAL A 95 -6.21 -0.55 7.19
N ALA A 96 -6.83 0.58 6.85
CA ALA A 96 -6.10 1.79 6.49
C ALA A 96 -5.13 2.24 7.60
N LEU A 97 -5.60 2.37 8.85
CA LEU A 97 -4.74 2.76 9.97
C LEU A 97 -3.64 1.74 10.25
N SER A 98 -3.94 0.45 10.13
CA SER A 98 -3.00 -0.63 10.43
C SER A 98 -1.89 -0.71 9.39
N LEU A 99 -2.22 -0.60 8.11
CA LEU A 99 -1.24 -0.52 7.02
C LEU A 99 -0.36 0.73 7.16
N LEU A 100 -0.95 1.88 7.52
CA LEU A 100 -0.17 3.10 7.74
C LEU A 100 0.78 2.94 8.93
N ALA A 101 0.32 2.32 10.03
CA ALA A 101 1.17 2.02 11.19
C ALA A 101 2.38 1.15 10.80
N GLY A 102 2.14 0.09 10.01
CA GLY A 102 3.18 -0.77 9.47
C GLY A 102 4.20 -0.02 8.62
N GLY A 103 3.72 0.83 7.69
CA GLY A 103 4.58 1.63 6.84
C GLY A 103 5.41 2.66 7.61
N LEU A 104 4.80 3.37 8.58
CA LEU A 104 5.52 4.33 9.42
C LEU A 104 6.52 3.66 10.37
N MET A 105 6.21 2.48 10.90
CA MET A 105 7.16 1.71 11.70
C MET A 105 8.45 1.48 10.91
N ILE A 106 8.32 1.02 9.65
CA ILE A 106 9.50 0.80 8.79
C ILE A 106 10.25 2.12 8.57
N LEU A 107 9.56 3.20 8.17
CA LEU A 107 10.23 4.48 7.91
C LEU A 107 10.99 5.02 9.13
N VAL A 108 10.39 4.96 10.31
CA VAL A 108 10.98 5.50 11.54
C VAL A 108 12.19 4.67 11.96
N LEU A 109 12.08 3.35 11.89
CA LEU A 109 13.13 2.43 12.31
C LEU A 109 14.28 2.31 11.31
N ASP A 110 14.07 2.71 10.06
CA ASP A 110 15.12 2.77 9.04
C ASP A 110 15.94 4.06 9.11
N LEU A 111 15.52 5.08 9.87
CA LEU A 111 16.30 6.30 10.04
C LEU A 111 17.66 5.98 10.67
N GLY A 112 18.74 6.49 10.07
CA GLY A 112 20.09 6.31 10.64
C GLY A 112 20.30 6.99 12.00
N ARG A 113 19.41 7.91 12.39
CA ARG A 113 19.39 8.60 13.68
C ARG A 113 17.95 8.81 14.14
N PRO A 114 17.27 7.76 14.62
CA PRO A 114 15.87 7.85 15.01
C PRO A 114 15.68 8.79 16.21
N ASP A 115 16.72 8.98 17.03
CA ASP A 115 16.79 9.95 18.14
C ASP A 115 16.44 11.39 17.71
N ARG A 116 16.77 11.76 16.46
CA ARG A 116 16.56 13.12 15.94
C ARG A 116 15.19 13.37 15.32
N LEU A 117 14.32 12.36 15.28
CA LEU A 117 12.98 12.50 14.71
C LEU A 117 12.16 13.60 15.41
N ILE A 118 12.40 13.85 16.70
CA ILE A 118 11.75 14.93 17.46
C ILE A 118 12.03 16.30 16.82
N ILE A 119 13.24 16.52 16.32
CA ILE A 119 13.61 17.78 15.65
C ILE A 119 12.81 17.90 14.34
N ALA A 120 12.74 16.83 13.54
CA ALA A 120 11.95 16.83 12.31
C ALA A 120 10.44 17.02 12.55
N MET A 121 9.94 16.71 13.76
CA MET A 121 8.55 16.93 14.16
C MET A 121 8.29 18.32 14.78
N THR A 122 9.32 19.09 15.10
CA THR A 122 9.19 20.40 15.77
C THR A 122 9.68 21.56 14.90
N GLU A 123 10.70 21.33 14.07
CA GLU A 123 11.27 22.31 13.15
C GLU A 123 11.00 21.91 11.69
N TYR A 124 9.98 22.52 11.08
CA TYR A 124 9.54 22.18 9.73
C TYR A 124 10.17 23.07 8.66
N ASN A 125 10.82 22.44 7.67
CA ASN A 125 11.15 23.09 6.41
C ASN A 125 10.05 22.79 5.38
N PHE A 126 9.10 23.71 5.20
CA PHE A 126 7.97 23.56 4.27
C PHE A 126 8.37 23.51 2.78
N LYS A 127 9.64 23.77 2.43
CA LYS A 127 10.15 23.51 1.07
C LYS A 127 10.46 22.03 0.84
N SER A 128 10.59 21.23 1.90
CA SER A 128 10.86 19.79 1.82
C SER A 128 9.55 19.00 1.72
N ILE A 129 9.44 18.15 0.70
CA ILE A 129 8.32 17.22 0.55
C ILE A 129 8.24 16.22 1.72
N PHE A 130 9.38 15.85 2.31
CA PHE A 130 9.42 14.97 3.48
C PHE A 130 8.78 15.61 4.72
N ALA A 131 8.96 16.92 4.92
CA ALA A 131 8.32 17.65 6.02
C ALA A 131 6.78 17.65 5.87
N TRP A 132 6.28 17.85 4.65
CA TRP A 132 4.85 17.72 4.36
C TRP A 132 4.32 16.32 4.66
N ASN A 133 5.06 15.28 4.28
CA ASN A 133 4.62 13.91 4.51
C ASN A 133 4.49 13.54 5.98
N ILE A 134 5.34 14.07 6.87
CA ILE A 134 5.16 13.92 8.33
C ILE A 134 3.78 14.45 8.75
N ILE A 135 3.39 15.64 8.28
CA ILE A 135 2.09 16.25 8.59
C ILE A 135 0.95 15.42 7.98
N LEU A 136 1.09 14.98 6.73
CA LEU A 136 0.06 14.23 6.01
C LEU A 136 -0.19 12.87 6.65
N TYR A 137 0.85 12.14 7.06
CA TYR A 137 0.72 10.83 7.68
C TYR A 137 0.08 10.92 9.06
N ASN A 138 0.55 11.83 9.92
CA ASN A 138 -0.06 12.06 11.23
C ASN A 138 -1.51 12.56 11.11
N GLY A 139 -1.77 13.48 10.17
CA GLY A 139 -3.11 13.97 9.90
C GLY A 139 -4.05 12.87 9.39
N PHE A 140 -3.57 11.93 8.58
CA PHE A 140 -4.40 10.80 8.12
C PHE A 140 -4.76 9.89 9.28
N PHE A 141 -3.83 9.61 10.19
CA PHE A 141 -4.11 8.89 11.44
C PHE A 141 -5.25 9.55 12.22
N VAL A 142 -5.14 10.85 12.48
CA VAL A 142 -6.14 11.60 13.26
C VAL A 142 -7.49 11.63 12.53
N VAL A 143 -7.51 11.96 11.25
CA VAL A 143 -8.73 12.08 10.46
C VAL A 143 -9.47 10.75 10.38
N VAL A 144 -8.76 9.64 10.14
CA VAL A 144 -9.37 8.32 10.05
C VAL A 144 -9.78 7.80 11.44
N ALA A 145 -9.01 8.08 12.49
CA ALA A 145 -9.40 7.74 13.86
C ALA A 145 -10.68 8.48 14.29
N VAL A 146 -10.79 9.77 14.01
CA VAL A 146 -12.01 10.56 14.24
C VAL A 146 -13.16 10.01 13.42
N TYR A 147 -12.94 9.68 12.14
CA TYR A 147 -13.96 9.07 11.29
C TYR A 147 -14.46 7.72 11.85
N LEU A 148 -13.55 6.84 12.29
CA LEU A 148 -13.91 5.59 12.94
C LEU A 148 -14.68 5.81 14.24
N TRP A 149 -14.24 6.74 15.08
CA TRP A 149 -14.96 7.09 16.31
C TRP A 149 -16.41 7.52 16.03
N LEU A 150 -16.63 8.35 15.01
CA LEU A 150 -17.97 8.75 14.57
C LEU A 150 -18.82 7.58 14.03
N LEU A 151 -18.18 6.53 13.49
CA LEU A 151 -18.87 5.30 13.06
C LEU A 151 -19.22 4.38 14.23
N PHE A 152 -18.48 4.44 15.34
CA PHE A 152 -18.77 3.69 16.57
C PHE A 152 -19.84 4.40 17.41
N GLU A 153 -19.77 5.72 17.55
CA GLU A 153 -20.70 6.51 18.35
C GLU A 153 -22.02 6.79 17.60
N ARG A 154 -23.09 6.09 17.98
CA ARG A 154 -24.41 6.18 17.32
C ARG A 154 -24.94 7.61 17.27
N ARG A 155 -24.73 8.42 18.31
CA ARG A 155 -25.22 9.82 18.36
C ARG A 155 -24.52 10.71 17.35
N MET A 156 -23.25 10.45 17.08
CA MET A 156 -22.40 11.26 16.21
C MET A 156 -22.39 10.78 14.76
N ASN A 157 -23.02 9.64 14.47
CA ASN A 157 -23.11 9.07 13.13
C ASN A 157 -23.73 10.04 12.10
N LYS A 158 -24.51 11.05 12.52
CA LYS A 158 -24.98 12.13 11.64
C LYS A 158 -23.86 12.93 10.95
N PHE A 159 -22.66 12.96 11.56
CA PHE A 159 -21.48 13.65 11.02
C PHE A 159 -20.55 12.72 10.23
N SER A 160 -20.80 11.41 10.19
CA SER A 160 -19.95 10.43 9.49
C SER A 160 -19.75 10.76 8.01
N ARG A 161 -20.78 11.31 7.34
CA ARG A 161 -20.68 11.75 5.94
C ARG A 161 -19.66 12.89 5.75
N LYS A 162 -19.67 13.89 6.64
CA LYS A 162 -18.73 15.02 6.57
C LYS A 162 -17.31 14.56 6.88
N ALA A 163 -17.14 13.76 7.94
CA ALA A 163 -15.84 13.18 8.27
C ALA A 163 -15.32 12.26 7.17
N GLY A 164 -16.18 11.48 6.53
CA GLY A 164 -15.82 10.64 5.38
C GLY A 164 -15.37 11.46 4.16
N LEU A 165 -15.97 12.64 3.92
CA LEU A 165 -15.51 13.55 2.87
C LEU A 165 -14.12 14.14 3.17
N ILE A 166 -13.89 14.55 4.42
CA ILE A 166 -12.58 15.04 4.88
C ILE A 166 -11.54 13.92 4.74
N ALA A 167 -11.88 12.71 5.19
CA ALA A 167 -11.01 11.53 5.08
C ALA A 167 -10.69 11.19 3.61
N PHE A 168 -11.67 11.25 2.72
CA PHE A 168 -11.45 11.05 1.29
C PHE A 168 -10.55 12.13 0.66
N GLY A 169 -10.75 13.41 1.01
CA GLY A 169 -9.88 14.49 0.56
C GLY A 169 -8.46 14.33 1.08
N TRP A 170 -8.30 14.05 2.37
CA TRP A 170 -7.00 13.86 3.00
C TRP A 170 -6.23 12.68 2.40
N ARG A 171 -6.93 11.58 2.12
CA ARG A 171 -6.40 10.40 1.42
C ARG A 171 -5.80 10.74 0.06
N LEU A 172 -6.51 11.55 -0.74
CA LEU A 172 -6.00 12.01 -2.04
C LEU A 172 -4.76 12.87 -1.86
N ILE A 173 -4.79 13.85 -0.96
CA ILE A 173 -3.64 14.75 -0.69
C ILE A 173 -2.42 13.96 -0.20
N LEU A 174 -2.60 13.03 0.74
CA LEU A 174 -1.52 12.17 1.25
C LEU A 174 -0.86 11.36 0.14
N THR A 175 -1.67 10.79 -0.75
CA THR A 175 -1.15 9.91 -1.82
C THR A 175 -0.45 10.74 -2.90
N THR A 176 -1.01 11.89 -3.25
CA THR A 176 -0.35 12.87 -4.11
C THR A 176 0.99 13.28 -3.51
N GLY A 177 1.03 13.68 -2.23
CA GLY A 177 2.27 14.07 -1.54
C GLY A 177 3.33 12.96 -1.52
N THR A 178 2.89 11.70 -1.42
CA THR A 178 3.77 10.52 -1.50
C THR A 178 4.32 10.32 -2.92
N GLY A 179 3.47 10.38 -3.96
CA GLY A 179 3.91 10.29 -5.35
C GLY A 179 4.81 11.47 -5.77
N SER A 180 4.57 12.64 -5.21
CA SER A 180 5.38 13.84 -5.40
C SER A 180 6.80 13.73 -4.83
N ILE A 181 7.08 12.81 -3.89
CA ILE A 181 8.46 12.55 -3.43
C ILE A 181 9.35 12.20 -4.63
N PHE A 182 8.85 11.32 -5.49
CA PHE A 182 9.54 10.88 -6.70
C PHE A 182 9.45 11.95 -7.77
N GLY A 183 8.25 12.47 -7.99
CA GLY A 183 8.00 13.50 -8.99
C GLY A 183 8.91 14.73 -8.92
N PHE A 184 9.17 15.25 -7.72
CA PHE A 184 9.99 16.44 -7.52
C PHE A 184 11.48 16.15 -7.30
N LEU A 185 11.88 14.90 -7.47
CA LEU A 185 13.29 14.50 -7.43
C LEU A 185 13.93 14.79 -8.79
N VAL A 186 14.05 16.09 -9.10
CA VAL A 186 14.50 16.67 -10.39
C VAL A 186 15.84 16.09 -10.87
N ALA A 187 16.65 15.53 -9.97
CA ALA A 187 17.95 14.93 -10.29
C ALA A 187 17.87 13.56 -10.98
N LYS A 188 16.69 12.92 -11.10
CA LYS A 188 16.55 11.62 -11.77
C LYS A 188 15.56 11.70 -12.92
N GLN A 189 16.07 11.48 -14.14
CA GLN A 189 15.30 11.41 -15.40
C GLN A 189 14.13 10.41 -15.34
N ALA A 190 14.21 9.44 -14.43
CA ALA A 190 13.16 8.45 -14.13
C ALA A 190 11.85 9.02 -13.57
N TYR A 191 11.80 10.28 -13.17
CA TYR A 191 10.67 10.82 -12.42
C TYR A 191 10.15 12.13 -13.00
N ASP A 192 8.97 12.07 -13.61
CA ASP A 192 8.17 13.25 -13.95
C ASP A 192 7.04 13.44 -12.93
N ALA A 193 7.04 14.59 -12.25
CA ALA A 193 6.03 14.96 -11.26
C ALA A 193 4.59 14.92 -11.78
N VAL A 194 4.40 15.22 -13.07
CA VAL A 194 3.06 15.43 -13.63
C VAL A 194 2.24 14.14 -13.62
N ILE A 195 2.87 13.00 -13.84
CA ILE A 195 2.21 11.70 -13.94
C ILE A 195 2.39 10.81 -12.71
N MET A 196 3.48 10.98 -11.94
CA MET A 196 3.73 10.18 -10.74
C MET A 196 2.63 10.35 -9.68
N ALA A 197 2.21 11.58 -9.39
CA ALA A 197 1.14 11.81 -8.41
C ALA A 197 -0.18 11.11 -8.77
N PRO A 198 -0.75 11.29 -9.98
CA PRO A 198 -1.93 10.53 -10.42
C PRO A 198 -1.71 9.02 -10.43
N MET A 199 -0.55 8.54 -10.88
CA MET A 199 -0.23 7.11 -10.91
C MET A 199 -0.28 6.50 -9.51
N PHE A 200 0.30 7.18 -8.50
CA PHE A 200 0.26 6.73 -7.11
C PHE A 200 -1.16 6.69 -6.53
N ILE A 201 -2.05 7.61 -6.94
CA ILE A 201 -3.46 7.54 -6.54
C ILE A 201 -4.12 6.28 -7.10
N ILE A 202 -3.89 5.96 -8.37
CA ILE A 202 -4.51 4.79 -9.01
C ILE A 202 -3.92 3.48 -8.45
N MET A 203 -2.60 3.44 -8.22
CA MET A 203 -1.94 2.34 -7.52
C MET A 203 -2.50 2.13 -6.10
N SER A 204 -2.74 3.23 -5.35
CA SER A 204 -3.34 3.14 -4.02
C SER A 204 -4.65 2.37 -4.05
N PHE A 205 -5.53 2.67 -5.00
CA PHE A 205 -6.82 2.00 -5.11
C PHE A 205 -6.68 0.49 -5.33
N ALA A 206 -5.77 0.05 -6.19
CA ALA A 206 -5.54 -1.37 -6.46
C ALA A 206 -4.94 -2.09 -5.23
N PHE A 207 -3.83 -1.56 -4.70
CA PHE A 207 -3.08 -2.22 -3.61
C PHE A 207 -3.89 -2.26 -2.31
N GLY A 208 -4.53 -1.13 -1.97
CA GLY A 208 -5.34 -1.05 -0.77
C GLY A 208 -6.60 -1.90 -0.82
N LEU A 209 -7.25 -1.99 -1.99
CA LEU A 209 -8.41 -2.88 -2.16
C LEU A 209 -8.00 -4.36 -2.12
N ALA A 210 -6.84 -4.73 -2.67
CA ALA A 210 -6.30 -6.08 -2.56
C ALA A 210 -6.07 -6.50 -1.10
N PHE A 211 -5.41 -5.67 -0.30
CA PHE A 211 -5.25 -5.93 1.14
C PHE A 211 -6.59 -6.02 1.86
N PHE A 212 -7.52 -5.09 1.57
CA PHE A 212 -8.83 -5.10 2.18
C PHE A 212 -9.60 -6.39 1.87
N ILE A 213 -9.58 -6.85 0.62
CA ILE A 213 -10.24 -8.10 0.21
C ILE A 213 -9.63 -9.32 0.90
N LEU A 214 -8.30 -9.41 0.99
CA LEU A 214 -7.64 -10.52 1.71
C LEU A 214 -8.05 -10.55 3.18
N ILE A 215 -7.97 -9.41 3.85
CA ILE A 215 -8.34 -9.31 5.27
C ILE A 215 -9.83 -9.64 5.44
N LEU A 216 -10.70 -9.19 4.54
CA LEU A 216 -12.12 -9.50 4.57
C LEU A 216 -12.39 -11.01 4.43
N ILE A 217 -11.83 -11.64 3.40
CA ILE A 217 -12.04 -13.08 3.13
C ILE A 217 -11.52 -13.93 4.30
N VAL A 218 -10.28 -13.68 4.74
CA VAL A 218 -9.66 -14.43 5.84
C VAL A 218 -10.45 -14.23 7.14
N SER A 219 -10.86 -13.00 7.45
CA SER A 219 -11.63 -12.70 8.66
C SER A 219 -12.98 -13.43 8.66
N TYR A 220 -13.70 -13.44 7.54
CA TYR A 220 -15.00 -14.10 7.44
C TYR A 220 -14.87 -15.62 7.46
N GLN A 221 -13.87 -16.19 6.79
CA GLN A 221 -13.62 -17.62 6.77
C GLN A 221 -13.25 -18.17 8.14
N TRP A 222 -12.32 -17.51 8.85
CA TRP A 222 -11.86 -17.98 10.17
C TRP A 222 -12.85 -17.74 11.31
N THR A 223 -13.80 -16.82 11.12
CA THR A 223 -14.88 -16.57 12.09
C THR A 223 -16.18 -17.26 11.72
N ASN A 224 -16.20 -18.08 10.65
CA ASN A 224 -17.40 -18.74 10.12
C ASN A 224 -18.57 -17.77 9.84
N ARG A 225 -18.26 -16.56 9.40
CA ARG A 225 -19.28 -15.54 9.03
C ARG A 225 -19.64 -15.66 7.56
N LEU A 226 -20.92 -15.45 7.26
CA LEU A 226 -21.42 -15.47 5.88
C LEU A 226 -21.00 -14.21 5.14
N LEU A 227 -20.31 -14.40 4.02
CA LEU A 227 -19.94 -13.34 3.07
C LEU A 227 -20.69 -13.61 1.78
N GLY A 228 -21.67 -12.76 1.42
CA GLY A 228 -22.52 -12.93 0.23
C GLY A 228 -21.79 -12.69 -1.09
N ASP A 229 -22.30 -13.27 -2.17
CA ASP A 229 -21.68 -13.20 -3.50
C ASP A 229 -21.80 -11.79 -4.10
N ALA A 230 -22.84 -11.02 -3.75
CA ALA A 230 -23.02 -9.66 -4.26
C ALA A 230 -21.90 -8.72 -3.81
N VAL A 231 -21.46 -8.84 -2.55
CA VAL A 231 -20.33 -8.05 -2.01
C VAL A 231 -19.03 -8.47 -2.68
N VAL A 232 -18.77 -9.78 -2.76
CA VAL A 232 -17.56 -10.34 -3.38
C VAL A 232 -17.44 -9.92 -4.84
N ASN A 233 -18.50 -10.07 -5.62
CA ASN A 233 -18.50 -9.74 -7.05
C ASN A 233 -18.30 -8.25 -7.31
N ARG A 234 -18.86 -7.37 -6.47
CA ARG A 234 -18.64 -5.91 -6.59
C ARG A 234 -17.21 -5.52 -6.26
N LEU A 235 -16.63 -6.07 -5.19
CA LEU A 235 -15.24 -5.82 -4.83
C LEU A 235 -14.28 -6.39 -5.89
N SER A 236 -14.59 -7.58 -6.43
CA SER A 236 -13.83 -8.21 -7.52
C SER A 236 -13.81 -7.34 -8.78
N ASN A 237 -14.98 -6.89 -9.24
CA ASN A 237 -15.08 -6.00 -10.41
C ASN A 237 -14.35 -4.67 -10.17
N LEU A 238 -14.46 -4.10 -8.98
CA LEU A 238 -13.79 -2.85 -8.63
C LEU A 238 -12.25 -3.03 -8.63
N LEU A 239 -11.76 -4.16 -8.11
CA LEU A 239 -10.35 -4.52 -8.14
C LEU A 239 -9.84 -4.66 -9.58
N GLY A 240 -10.56 -5.39 -10.43
CA GLY A 240 -10.20 -5.54 -11.85
C GLY A 240 -10.12 -4.21 -12.60
N VAL A 241 -11.06 -3.29 -12.34
CA VAL A 241 -11.03 -1.93 -12.92
C VAL A 241 -9.81 -1.15 -12.43
N PHE A 242 -9.47 -1.22 -11.14
CA PHE A 242 -8.30 -0.52 -10.62
C PHE A 242 -6.98 -1.08 -11.17
N VAL A 243 -6.85 -2.40 -11.31
CA VAL A 243 -5.67 -3.02 -11.93
C VAL A 243 -5.56 -2.62 -13.39
N ALA A 244 -6.66 -2.65 -14.16
CA ALA A 244 -6.66 -2.18 -15.55
C ALA A 244 -6.28 -0.70 -15.65
N ALA A 245 -6.75 0.14 -14.72
CA ALA A 245 -6.35 1.55 -14.66
C ALA A 245 -4.86 1.70 -14.36
N VAL A 246 -4.28 0.95 -13.41
CA VAL A 246 -2.83 0.96 -13.14
C VAL A 246 -2.06 0.62 -14.42
N MET A 247 -2.45 -0.45 -15.12
CA MET A 247 -1.81 -0.87 -16.37
C MET A 247 -1.89 0.20 -17.46
N TYR A 248 -3.04 0.88 -17.57
CA TYR A 248 -3.20 2.00 -18.49
C TYR A 248 -2.25 3.16 -18.15
N PHE A 249 -2.21 3.60 -16.88
CA PHE A 249 -1.33 4.70 -16.46
C PHE A 249 0.15 4.37 -16.64
N VAL A 250 0.55 3.13 -16.33
CA VAL A 250 1.92 2.62 -16.58
C VAL A 250 2.24 2.65 -18.08
N THR A 251 1.29 2.24 -18.92
CA THR A 251 1.46 2.26 -20.38
C THR A 251 1.64 3.69 -20.89
N ILE A 252 0.78 4.63 -20.45
CA ILE A 252 0.87 6.04 -20.83
C ILE A 252 2.20 6.66 -20.36
N TYR A 253 2.65 6.30 -19.15
CA TYR A 253 3.92 6.75 -18.62
C TYR A 253 5.10 6.35 -19.51
N HIS A 254 5.26 5.05 -19.76
CA HIS A 254 6.38 4.56 -20.56
C HIS A 254 6.28 4.98 -22.02
N LEU A 255 5.07 5.01 -22.61
CA LEU A 255 4.90 5.53 -23.97
C LEU A 255 5.29 7.00 -24.06
N GLY A 256 4.81 7.85 -23.13
CA GLY A 256 5.16 9.27 -23.10
C GLY A 256 6.66 9.49 -22.91
N SER A 257 7.29 8.71 -22.02
CA SER A 257 8.72 8.75 -21.77
C SER A 257 9.54 8.35 -23.00
N LEU A 258 9.11 7.35 -23.77
CA LEU A 258 9.76 6.93 -25.02
C LEU A 258 9.74 7.99 -26.13
N TYR A 259 8.82 8.98 -26.09
CA TYR A 259 8.84 10.11 -27.01
C TYR A 259 9.92 11.15 -26.70
N LEU A 260 10.43 11.17 -25.46
CA LEU A 260 11.46 12.10 -25.02
C LEU A 260 12.84 11.47 -25.22
N ALA A 261 13.65 12.07 -26.10
CA ALA A 261 14.98 11.56 -26.43
C ALA A 261 15.91 11.44 -25.20
N GLU A 262 15.76 12.34 -24.22
CA GLU A 262 16.49 12.33 -22.96
C GLU A 262 16.19 11.10 -22.08
N ASN A 263 14.99 10.50 -22.20
CA ASN A 263 14.59 9.36 -21.39
C ASN A 263 14.83 8.01 -22.08
N MET A 264 15.27 7.99 -23.34
CA MET A 264 15.46 6.75 -24.09
C MET A 264 16.42 5.77 -23.39
N GLY A 265 17.45 6.29 -22.72
CA GLY A 265 18.42 5.46 -22.00
C GLY A 265 17.80 4.73 -20.81
N ILE A 266 17.02 5.41 -19.97
CA ILE A 266 16.36 4.80 -18.82
C ILE A 266 15.22 3.86 -19.24
N GLU A 267 14.47 4.23 -20.29
CA GLU A 267 13.43 3.35 -20.82
C GLU A 267 14.01 2.07 -21.42
N SER A 268 15.16 2.15 -22.09
CA SER A 268 15.85 0.95 -22.59
C SER A 268 16.31 0.05 -21.44
N PHE A 269 16.87 0.62 -20.38
CA PHE A 269 17.27 -0.11 -19.18
C PHE A 269 16.11 -0.85 -18.49
N ILE A 270 14.95 -0.20 -18.39
CA ILE A 270 13.75 -0.77 -17.74
C ILE A 270 13.04 -1.74 -18.69
N LEU A 271 12.91 -1.45 -19.99
CA LEU A 271 12.01 -2.18 -20.87
C LEU A 271 12.68 -3.19 -21.81
N PHE A 272 13.94 -2.99 -22.21
CA PHE A 272 14.52 -3.67 -23.38
C PHE A 272 15.89 -4.33 -23.14
N ASP A 273 16.73 -3.80 -22.25
CA ASP A 273 18.13 -4.25 -22.10
C ASP A 273 18.31 -5.65 -21.49
N GLY A 274 17.21 -6.32 -21.11
CA GLY A 274 17.24 -7.66 -20.54
C GLY A 274 17.79 -7.72 -19.10
N SER A 275 17.88 -6.56 -18.43
CA SER A 275 18.28 -6.42 -17.04
C SER A 275 17.31 -7.16 -16.10
N ILE A 276 17.68 -7.27 -14.82
CA ILE A 276 16.72 -7.78 -13.80
C ILE A 276 15.46 -6.91 -13.76
N TYR A 277 15.58 -5.59 -13.98
CA TYR A 277 14.44 -4.66 -14.01
C TYR A 277 13.53 -4.91 -15.21
N THR A 278 14.08 -5.26 -16.36
CA THR A 278 13.29 -5.70 -17.52
C THR A 278 12.45 -6.93 -17.20
N LYS A 279 13.05 -7.92 -16.52
CA LYS A 279 12.33 -9.12 -16.11
C LYS A 279 11.28 -8.82 -15.04
N LEU A 280 11.62 -8.00 -14.05
CA LEU A 280 10.72 -7.57 -12.98
C LEU A 280 9.54 -6.77 -13.53
N PHE A 281 9.77 -5.87 -14.49
CA PHE A 281 8.74 -5.10 -15.16
C PHE A 281 7.78 -6.02 -15.94
N TRP A 282 8.28 -6.77 -16.93
CA TRP A 282 7.42 -7.57 -17.80
C TRP A 282 6.78 -8.78 -17.09
N TYR A 283 7.58 -9.60 -16.42
CA TYR A 283 7.07 -10.83 -15.81
C TYR A 283 6.45 -10.58 -14.43
N GLY A 284 7.07 -9.73 -13.61
CA GLY A 284 6.63 -9.45 -12.25
C GLY A 284 5.45 -8.49 -12.17
N GLN A 285 5.59 -7.29 -12.72
CA GLN A 285 4.57 -6.26 -12.66
C GLN A 285 3.46 -6.50 -13.70
N ILE A 286 3.80 -6.56 -14.99
CA ILE A 286 2.82 -6.59 -16.09
C ILE A 286 2.06 -7.92 -16.11
N ILE A 287 2.76 -9.05 -16.16
CA ILE A 287 2.12 -10.37 -16.26
C ILE A 287 1.56 -10.81 -14.90
N LEU A 288 2.41 -10.94 -13.88
CA LEU A 288 2.02 -11.49 -12.59
C LEU A 288 1.13 -10.53 -11.79
N GLY A 289 1.45 -9.24 -11.76
CA GLY A 289 0.68 -8.22 -11.03
C GLY A 289 -0.54 -7.65 -11.76
N GLY A 290 -0.57 -7.74 -13.10
CA GLY A 290 -1.55 -7.09 -13.95
C GLY A 290 -2.45 -8.07 -14.70
N LEU A 291 -1.91 -8.74 -15.72
CA LEU A 291 -2.67 -9.58 -16.65
C LEU A 291 -3.27 -10.82 -15.97
N ILE A 292 -2.49 -11.56 -15.19
CA ILE A 292 -2.99 -12.77 -14.50
C ILE A 292 -4.15 -12.43 -13.55
N PRO A 293 -4.06 -11.43 -12.67
CA PRO A 293 -5.18 -11.03 -11.81
C PRO A 293 -6.43 -10.61 -12.59
N ILE A 294 -6.28 -9.84 -13.68
CA ILE A 294 -7.41 -9.46 -14.55
C ILE A 294 -8.10 -10.70 -15.12
N VAL A 295 -7.33 -11.67 -15.62
CA VAL A 295 -7.87 -12.93 -16.13
C VAL A 295 -8.57 -13.69 -15.00
N LEU A 296 -7.96 -13.84 -13.82
CA LEU A 296 -8.58 -14.53 -12.68
C LEU A 296 -9.90 -13.88 -12.23
N ILE A 297 -10.01 -12.56 -12.31
CA ILE A 297 -11.20 -11.81 -11.90
C ILE A 297 -12.35 -11.96 -12.90
N TYR A 298 -12.06 -11.90 -14.21
CA TYR A 298 -13.09 -11.83 -15.25
C TYR A 298 -13.34 -13.14 -16.00
N HIS A 299 -12.45 -14.14 -15.89
CA HIS A 299 -12.61 -15.41 -16.61
C HIS A 299 -13.85 -16.19 -16.11
N PRO A 300 -14.67 -16.77 -17.01
CA PRO A 300 -15.95 -17.39 -16.65
C PRO A 300 -15.86 -18.49 -15.59
N THR A 301 -14.75 -19.24 -15.55
CA THR A 301 -14.58 -20.37 -14.61
C THR A 301 -14.13 -19.94 -13.21
N THR A 302 -13.49 -18.78 -13.07
CA THR A 302 -12.93 -18.29 -11.80
C THR A 302 -13.74 -17.16 -11.20
N LYS A 303 -14.57 -16.49 -12.00
CA LYS A 303 -15.45 -15.40 -11.57
C LYS A 303 -16.36 -15.85 -10.42
N GLY A 304 -16.38 -15.06 -9.35
CA GLY A 304 -17.17 -15.32 -8.13
C GLY A 304 -16.52 -16.28 -7.15
N ASN A 305 -15.41 -16.94 -7.51
CA ASN A 305 -14.69 -17.81 -6.58
C ASN A 305 -13.84 -16.98 -5.60
N ARG A 306 -14.15 -17.07 -4.31
CA ARG A 306 -13.48 -16.34 -3.22
C ARG A 306 -11.99 -16.67 -3.12
N SER A 307 -11.60 -17.93 -3.34
CA SER A 307 -10.20 -18.35 -3.28
C SER A 307 -9.40 -17.78 -4.45
N MET A 308 -10.00 -17.73 -5.65
CA MET A 308 -9.36 -17.13 -6.83
C MET A 308 -9.22 -15.61 -6.69
N LEU A 309 -10.22 -14.95 -6.10
CA LEU A 309 -10.13 -13.53 -5.75
C LEU A 309 -9.03 -13.27 -4.70
N GLY A 310 -8.90 -14.15 -3.72
CA GLY A 310 -7.79 -14.12 -2.75
C GLY A 310 -6.43 -14.25 -3.45
N LEU A 311 -6.27 -15.24 -4.33
CA LEU A 311 -5.05 -15.42 -5.12
C LEU A 311 -4.74 -14.17 -5.98
N ALA A 312 -5.72 -13.64 -6.70
CA ALA A 312 -5.56 -12.42 -7.49
C ALA A 312 -5.09 -11.25 -6.62
N SER A 313 -5.63 -11.10 -5.40
CA SER A 313 -5.23 -10.06 -4.47
C SER A 313 -3.78 -10.22 -3.99
N VAL A 314 -3.31 -11.44 -3.73
CA VAL A 314 -1.90 -11.71 -3.39
C VAL A 314 -0.99 -11.35 -4.56
N LEU A 315 -1.35 -11.75 -5.79
CA LEU A 315 -0.57 -11.46 -6.98
C LEU A 315 -0.48 -9.95 -7.26
N ILE A 316 -1.57 -9.20 -7.06
CA ILE A 316 -1.57 -7.73 -7.17
C ILE A 316 -0.64 -7.10 -6.12
N ILE A 317 -0.61 -7.63 -4.89
CA ILE A 317 0.28 -7.14 -3.84
C ILE A 317 1.75 -7.38 -4.22
N ILE A 318 2.08 -8.59 -4.68
CA ILE A 318 3.44 -8.93 -5.13
C ILE A 318 3.84 -8.07 -6.33
N GLY A 319 2.99 -7.97 -7.35
CA GLY A 319 3.23 -7.15 -8.53
C GLY A 319 3.35 -5.66 -8.21
N GLY A 320 2.58 -5.15 -7.24
CA GLY A 320 2.67 -3.78 -6.75
C GLY A 320 3.96 -3.48 -5.98
N LEU A 321 4.43 -4.43 -5.18
CA LEU A 321 5.75 -4.35 -4.54
C LEU A 321 6.86 -4.33 -5.60
N ILE A 322 6.77 -5.18 -6.63
CA ILE A 322 7.71 -5.19 -7.76
C ILE A 322 7.66 -3.86 -8.52
N GLN A 323 6.48 -3.31 -8.76
CA GLN A 323 6.32 -2.01 -9.42
C GLN A 323 7.01 -0.90 -8.63
N LEU A 324 6.82 -0.83 -7.31
CA LEU A 324 7.52 0.15 -6.47
C LEU A 324 9.02 -0.13 -6.39
N TYR A 325 9.45 -1.41 -6.41
CA TYR A 325 10.86 -1.76 -6.49
C TYR A 325 11.51 -1.22 -7.77
N VAL A 326 10.87 -1.41 -8.93
CA VAL A 326 11.36 -0.88 -10.21
C VAL A 326 11.38 0.65 -10.20
N ILE A 327 10.35 1.31 -9.67
CA ILE A 327 10.29 2.78 -9.56
C ILE A 327 11.40 3.30 -8.65
N ILE A 328 11.56 2.73 -7.44
CA ILE A 328 12.44 3.27 -6.40
C ILE A 328 13.88 2.83 -6.63
N ILE A 329 14.15 1.53 -6.73
CA ILE A 329 15.50 1.01 -6.84
C ILE A 329 15.98 1.04 -8.29
N GLY A 330 15.14 0.61 -9.24
CA GLY A 330 15.49 0.68 -10.67
C GLY A 330 15.76 2.12 -11.13
N GLY A 331 14.93 3.07 -10.69
CA GLY A 331 15.17 4.49 -10.90
C GLY A 331 16.44 5.02 -10.22
N GLN A 332 16.93 4.38 -9.16
CA GLN A 332 18.17 4.78 -8.49
C GLN A 332 19.44 4.14 -9.05
N GLU A 333 19.34 2.93 -9.60
CA GLU A 333 20.47 2.21 -10.19
C GLU A 333 20.92 2.80 -11.52
N TYR A 334 19.97 3.35 -12.29
CA TYR A 334 20.28 4.04 -13.53
C TYR A 334 21.21 5.25 -13.26
N PRO A 335 22.30 5.42 -14.05
CA PRO A 335 23.26 6.52 -13.83
C PRO A 335 22.59 7.89 -13.89
N MET A 336 22.94 8.75 -12.94
CA MET A 336 22.56 10.16 -13.00
C MET A 336 23.57 10.91 -13.86
N GLU A 337 23.09 11.81 -14.71
CA GLU A 337 23.95 12.71 -15.47
C GLU A 337 24.49 13.81 -14.55
N LEU A 338 25.62 13.52 -13.88
CA LEU A 338 26.24 14.43 -12.92
C LEU A 338 26.89 15.65 -13.60
N PHE A 339 27.44 15.45 -14.80
CA PHE A 339 28.15 16.48 -15.56
C PHE A 339 27.63 16.52 -17.00
N PRO A 340 26.59 17.34 -17.27
CA PRO A 340 25.98 17.42 -18.59
C PRO A 340 27.03 17.70 -19.69
N GLY A 341 27.03 16.88 -20.73
CA GLY A 341 27.97 17.01 -21.86
C GLY A 341 29.44 16.69 -21.55
N LYS A 342 29.74 15.99 -20.45
CA LYS A 342 31.08 15.50 -20.10
C LYS A 342 31.06 13.98 -19.91
N GLU A 343 32.11 13.30 -20.39
CA GLU A 343 32.30 11.88 -20.14
C GLU A 343 32.99 11.66 -18.79
N ILE A 344 32.41 10.79 -17.96
CA ILE A 344 32.99 10.43 -16.67
C ILE A 344 34.02 9.32 -16.91
N LEU A 345 35.30 9.67 -16.90
CA LEU A 345 36.41 8.74 -17.14
C LEU A 345 36.61 7.76 -15.97
N GLU A 346 36.36 8.20 -14.73
CA GLU A 346 36.47 7.38 -13.52
C GLU A 346 35.39 7.74 -12.49
N GLY A 347 34.89 6.75 -11.74
CA GLY A 347 33.96 6.95 -10.63
C GLY A 347 32.50 6.63 -10.94
N TYR A 348 31.59 7.60 -10.73
CA TYR A 348 30.14 7.39 -10.60
C TYR A 348 29.36 7.17 -11.93
N GLY A 349 30.04 6.88 -13.04
CA GLY A 349 29.43 6.78 -14.38
C GLY A 349 28.71 5.46 -14.70
N GLY A 350 29.00 4.36 -13.98
CA GLY A 350 28.41 3.03 -14.26
C GLY A 350 27.04 2.80 -13.64
N ILE A 351 26.43 1.63 -13.86
CA ILE A 351 25.19 1.20 -13.16
C ILE A 351 25.54 0.90 -11.70
N ALA A 352 24.76 1.43 -10.75
CA ALA A 352 24.96 1.10 -9.34
C ALA A 352 24.44 -0.30 -9.04
N GLN A 353 25.11 -1.03 -8.14
CA GLN A 353 24.66 -2.36 -7.71
C GLN A 353 23.99 -2.27 -6.34
N TYR A 354 22.82 -2.89 -6.21
CA TYR A 354 22.15 -3.11 -4.93
C TYR A 354 21.68 -4.54 -4.78
N SER A 355 21.86 -5.07 -3.57
CA SER A 355 21.30 -6.34 -3.15
C SER A 355 20.80 -6.20 -1.74
N ALA A 356 19.51 -6.50 -1.52
CA ALA A 356 18.89 -6.34 -0.22
C ALA A 356 19.55 -7.24 0.83
N SER A 357 19.99 -6.63 1.92
CA SER A 357 20.54 -7.35 3.06
C SER A 357 19.44 -8.02 3.89
N LEU A 358 19.81 -8.98 4.75
CA LEU A 358 18.86 -9.64 5.65
C LEU A 358 18.15 -8.66 6.62
N PRO A 359 18.85 -7.70 7.26
CA PRO A 359 18.19 -6.71 8.13
C PRO A 359 17.12 -5.89 7.41
N GLU A 360 17.37 -5.51 6.16
CA GLU A 360 16.41 -4.78 5.32
C GLU A 360 15.15 -5.60 5.03
N ILE A 361 15.31 -6.89 4.72
CA ILE A 361 14.19 -7.80 4.44
C ILE A 361 13.37 -8.04 5.70
N PHE A 362 14.01 -8.29 6.84
CA PHE A 362 13.30 -8.52 8.10
C PHE A 362 12.58 -7.27 8.60
N LEU A 363 13.18 -6.08 8.49
CA LEU A 363 12.51 -4.83 8.81
C LEU A 363 11.27 -4.62 7.91
N SER A 364 11.44 -4.83 6.61
CA SER A 364 10.37 -4.74 5.60
C SER A 364 9.16 -5.64 5.92
N ILE A 365 9.41 -6.93 6.19
CA ILE A 365 8.36 -7.90 6.54
C ILE A 365 7.73 -7.56 7.89
N GLY A 366 8.50 -7.00 8.83
CA GLY A 366 8.03 -6.54 10.13
C GLY A 366 6.87 -5.56 10.06
N GLY A 367 6.89 -4.61 9.11
CA GLY A 367 5.78 -3.66 8.95
C GLY A 367 4.48 -4.32 8.46
N ILE A 368 4.57 -5.33 7.59
CA ILE A 368 3.40 -6.14 7.19
C ILE A 368 2.87 -6.91 8.41
N ALA A 369 3.77 -7.52 9.19
CA ALA A 369 3.40 -8.24 10.40
C ALA A 369 2.71 -7.32 11.43
N LEU A 370 3.20 -6.09 11.60
CA LEU A 370 2.57 -5.07 12.44
C LEU A 370 1.16 -4.73 11.93
N ALA A 371 0.99 -4.50 10.62
CA ALA A 371 -0.33 -4.20 10.07
C ALA A 371 -1.33 -5.33 10.34
N ILE A 372 -0.92 -6.59 10.12
CA ILE A 372 -1.79 -7.75 10.35
C ILE A 372 -2.10 -7.92 11.84
N ILE A 373 -1.11 -7.81 12.73
CA ILE A 373 -1.34 -8.03 14.17
C ILE A 373 -2.27 -6.96 14.75
N VAL A 374 -2.16 -5.71 14.30
CA VAL A 374 -3.04 -4.61 14.74
C VAL A 374 -4.49 -4.90 14.33
N VAL A 375 -4.73 -5.35 13.09
CA VAL A 375 -6.06 -5.75 12.63
C VAL A 375 -6.57 -6.93 13.47
N THR A 376 -5.79 -8.00 13.58
CA THR A 376 -6.16 -9.21 14.33
C THR A 376 -6.52 -8.88 15.79
N PHE A 377 -5.72 -8.05 16.44
CA PHE A 377 -5.93 -7.65 17.83
C PHE A 377 -7.16 -6.74 17.96
N LEU A 378 -7.28 -5.68 17.16
CA LEU A 378 -8.38 -4.72 17.30
C LEU A 378 -9.75 -5.31 16.95
N VAL A 379 -9.83 -6.25 16.01
CA VAL A 379 -11.10 -6.94 15.71
C VAL A 379 -11.54 -7.86 16.87
N LYS A 380 -10.61 -8.35 17.70
CA LYS A 380 -10.94 -9.09 18.92
C LYS A 380 -11.59 -8.19 19.98
N PHE A 381 -11.10 -6.96 20.17
CA PHE A 381 -11.58 -6.07 21.24
C PHE A 381 -12.70 -5.12 20.81
N LEU A 382 -12.84 -4.81 19.52
CA LEU A 382 -13.77 -3.82 19.02
C LEU A 382 -14.62 -4.39 17.87
N ALA A 383 -15.86 -3.90 17.78
CA ALA A 383 -16.87 -4.40 16.85
C ALA A 383 -16.69 -3.84 15.42
N PHE A 384 -15.61 -4.26 14.76
CA PHE A 384 -15.25 -3.87 13.40
C PHE A 384 -15.92 -4.71 12.32
N LEU A 385 -16.30 -5.96 12.62
CA LEU A 385 -16.91 -6.89 11.67
C LEU A 385 -18.44 -7.00 11.84
N PRO A 386 -19.21 -6.85 10.75
CA PRO A 386 -20.60 -7.26 10.69
C PRO A 386 -20.80 -8.75 10.99
N GLU A 387 -21.86 -9.11 11.70
CA GLU A 387 -22.25 -10.50 12.00
C GLU A 387 -22.43 -11.32 10.72
N SER A 388 -23.10 -10.74 9.73
CA SER A 388 -23.31 -11.33 8.42
C SER A 388 -23.23 -10.27 7.31
N LEU A 389 -22.70 -10.68 6.16
CA LEU A 389 -22.75 -9.98 4.89
C LEU A 389 -23.43 -10.84 3.81
N ALA A 390 -24.30 -11.77 4.21
CA ALA A 390 -25.14 -12.51 3.28
C ALA A 390 -25.95 -11.55 2.39
N ASP A 391 -26.30 -11.99 1.18
CA ASP A 391 -26.87 -11.11 0.15
C ASP A 391 -28.23 -10.52 0.56
N ASP A 392 -29.02 -11.27 1.32
CA ASP A 392 -30.29 -10.86 1.93
C ASP A 392 -30.13 -9.73 2.97
N VAL A 393 -28.96 -9.64 3.61
CA VAL A 393 -28.62 -8.63 4.61
C VAL A 393 -27.92 -7.42 3.97
N ALA A 394 -26.98 -7.68 3.06
CA ALA A 394 -26.04 -6.69 2.55
C ALA A 394 -26.47 -6.03 1.22
N ASP A 395 -27.22 -6.73 0.36
CA ASP A 395 -27.65 -6.19 -0.94
C ASP A 395 -29.01 -5.46 -0.82
N PRO A 396 -29.06 -4.13 -1.03
CA PRO A 396 -30.31 -3.38 -1.04
C PRO A 396 -31.28 -3.80 -2.15
N HIS A 397 -30.81 -4.56 -3.14
CA HIS A 397 -31.57 -5.00 -4.30
C HIS A 397 -31.85 -6.51 -4.30
N TYR A 398 -31.55 -7.23 -3.20
CA TYR A 398 -31.82 -8.65 -3.10
C TYR A 398 -33.32 -8.92 -3.28
N LYS A 399 -33.65 -9.83 -4.21
CA LYS A 399 -34.98 -10.39 -4.37
C LYS A 399 -34.90 -11.84 -3.89
N SER A 400 -35.72 -12.18 -2.89
CA SER A 400 -35.80 -13.51 -2.27
C SER A 400 -36.17 -14.60 -3.26
#